data_AF-T0J6V5-F1
#
_entry.id   AF-T0J6V5-F1
#
_cell.length_a   1.000
_cell.length_b   1.000
_cell.length_c   1.000
_cell.angle_alpha   90.00
_cell.angle_beta   90.00
_cell.angle_gamma   90.00
#
_symmetry.space_group_name_H-M   'P 1'
#
loop_
_entity.id
_entity.type
_entity.pdbx_description
1 polymer ?
#
loop_
_entity_poly.entity_id
_entity_poly.type
_entity_poly.pdbx_seq_one_letter_code
_entity_poly.pdbx_strand_id
1 'polypeptide(L)'
;MENIRFANKEHEAFYFNMLAAAGNTDVYHRAFFYTMGISAETRNHIRSLFNFEENCIRPQNLVAAWQTGGTTRLCRLAFNLWNGWTEDEKEKYSTPYELFDCRFAPYFFEAIRLRYPEYCRSLEHPMPHFSTKER
;
A
#
# COMPACT_ATOMS: atom_id res chain seq x y z
N MET A 1 6.60 -18.72 0.80
CA MET A 1 6.43 -17.26 0.97
C MET A 1 6.29 -16.67 -0.41
N GLU A 2 5.26 -15.87 -0.65
CA GLU A 2 5.15 -15.10 -1.90
C GLU A 2 6.41 -14.23 -2.04
N ASN A 3 6.98 -14.20 -3.25
CA ASN A 3 8.20 -13.46 -3.51
C ASN A 3 7.87 -11.96 -3.65
N ILE A 4 7.82 -11.25 -2.53
CA ILE A 4 7.50 -9.82 -2.48
C ILE A 4 8.59 -9.04 -3.21
N ARG A 5 8.21 -8.28 -4.24
CA ARG A 5 9.16 -7.46 -5.00
C ARG A 5 9.43 -6.15 -4.27
N PHE A 6 10.62 -5.94 -3.73
CA PHE A 6 11.03 -4.66 -3.15
C PHE A 6 11.75 -3.76 -4.16
N ALA A 7 11.78 -2.46 -3.87
CA ALA A 7 12.45 -1.46 -4.71
C ALA A 7 13.97 -1.47 -4.54
N ASN A 8 14.43 -1.77 -3.32
CA ASN A 8 15.82 -1.90 -2.90
C ASN A 8 15.86 -2.57 -1.52
N LYS A 9 17.07 -2.82 -1.00
CA LYS A 9 17.29 -3.46 0.30
C LYS A 9 16.73 -2.63 1.45
N GLU A 10 16.78 -1.30 1.33
CA GLU A 10 16.34 -0.43 2.39
C GLU A 10 14.80 -0.33 2.48
N HIS A 11 14.09 -0.56 1.37
CA HIS A 11 12.63 -0.77 1.36
C HIS A 11 12.29 -2.09 2.08
N GLU A 12 12.97 -3.19 1.74
CA GLU A 12 12.77 -4.49 2.40
C GLU A 12 13.02 -4.44 3.91
N ALA A 13 14.17 -3.89 4.32
CA ALA A 13 14.52 -3.76 5.74
C ALA A 13 13.51 -2.90 6.49
N PHE A 14 13.07 -1.78 5.90
CA PHE A 14 12.04 -0.94 6.50
C PHE A 14 10.73 -1.69 6.72
N TYR A 15 10.26 -2.42 5.71
CA TYR A 15 9.01 -3.17 5.76
C TYR A 15 8.97 -4.13 6.97
N PHE A 16 9.97 -4.98 7.13
CA PHE A 16 10.02 -5.92 8.25
C PHE A 16 10.19 -5.22 9.60
N ASN A 17 11.02 -4.18 9.67
CA ASN A 17 11.22 -3.43 10.91
C ASN A 17 9.93 -2.74 11.38
N MET A 18 9.12 -2.19 10.47
CA MET A 18 7.88 -1.51 10.84
C MET A 18 6.77 -2.49 11.25
N LEU A 19 6.67 -3.64 10.61
CA LEU A 19 5.76 -4.71 11.05
C LEU A 19 6.12 -5.21 12.45
N ALA A 20 7.41 -5.41 12.72
CA ALA A 20 7.89 -5.77 14.05
C ALA A 20 7.59 -4.67 15.08
N ALA A 21 7.82 -3.40 14.73
CA ALA A 21 7.55 -2.26 15.61
C ALA A 21 6.05 -2.06 15.91
N ALA A 22 5.18 -2.34 14.94
CA ALA A 22 3.72 -2.29 15.13
C ALA A 22 3.16 -3.54 15.82
N GLY A 23 3.93 -4.63 15.89
CA GLY A 23 3.48 -5.90 16.47
C GLY A 23 2.33 -6.56 15.70
N ASN A 24 2.11 -6.18 14.43
CA ASN A 24 1.00 -6.67 13.61
C ASN A 24 1.44 -6.93 12.17
N THR A 25 1.02 -8.08 11.63
CA THR A 25 1.33 -8.55 10.27
C THR A 25 0.08 -8.82 9.43
N ASP A 26 -1.05 -8.21 9.76
CA ASP A 26 -2.26 -8.29 8.95
C ASP A 26 -2.09 -7.63 7.58
N VAL A 27 -3.06 -7.85 6.68
CA VAL A 27 -3.01 -7.34 5.30
C VAL A 27 -3.00 -5.81 5.21
N TYR A 28 -3.51 -5.11 6.22
CA TYR A 28 -3.55 -3.64 6.27
C TYR A 28 -2.17 -3.07 6.60
N HIS A 29 -1.53 -3.60 7.65
CA HIS A 29 -0.17 -3.22 8.06
C HIS A 29 0.85 -3.59 6.99
N ARG A 30 0.71 -4.77 6.39
CA ARG A 30 1.58 -5.20 5.29
C ARG A 30 1.47 -4.26 4.11
N ALA A 31 0.26 -3.95 3.63
CA ALA A 31 0.08 -3.03 2.53
C ALA A 31 0.60 -1.62 2.85
N PHE A 32 0.30 -1.11 4.05
CA PHE A 32 0.70 0.23 4.48
C PHE A 32 2.22 0.38 4.59
N PHE A 33 2.89 -0.47 5.36
CA PHE A 33 4.34 -0.34 5.57
C PHE A 33 5.14 -0.70 4.33
N TYR A 34 4.64 -1.59 3.47
CA TYR A 34 5.25 -1.80 2.16
C TYR A 34 5.17 -0.50 1.34
N THR A 35 3.99 0.11 1.24
CA THR A 35 3.82 1.34 0.44
C THR A 35 4.68 2.49 0.98
N MET A 36 4.71 2.69 2.31
CA MET A 36 5.55 3.69 2.95
C MET A 36 7.05 3.42 2.82
N GLY A 37 7.45 2.16 2.59
CA GLY A 37 8.84 1.77 2.43
C GLY A 37 9.46 2.15 1.08
N ILE A 38 8.66 2.48 0.07
CA ILE A 38 9.14 2.71 -1.30
C ILE A 38 10.04 3.96 -1.39
N SER A 39 9.73 5.03 -0.66
CA SER A 39 10.45 6.32 -0.70
C SER A 39 11.34 6.51 0.54
N ALA A 40 12.47 7.19 0.39
CA ALA A 40 13.33 7.54 1.54
C ALA A 40 12.64 8.56 2.45
N GLU A 41 11.94 9.53 1.85
CA GLU A 41 11.22 10.59 2.52
C GLU A 41 10.13 10.03 3.44
N THR A 42 9.31 9.11 2.95
CA THR A 42 8.23 8.50 3.75
C THR A 42 8.76 7.63 4.87
N ARG A 43 9.89 6.93 4.66
CA ARG A 43 10.57 6.17 5.71
C ARG A 43 11.09 7.06 6.83
N ASN A 44 11.71 8.19 6.48
CA ASN A 44 12.22 9.17 7.44
C ASN A 44 11.10 9.85 8.25
N HIS A 45 9.87 9.89 7.71
CA HIS A 45 8.73 10.54 8.32
C HIS A 45 7.65 9.56 8.81
N ILE A 46 7.94 8.26 8.93
CA ILE A 46 6.94 7.23 9.27
C ILE A 46 6.19 7.51 10.57
N ARG A 47 6.86 8.03 11.60
CA ARG A 47 6.24 8.41 12.90
C ARG A 47 5.27 9.60 12.79
N SER A 48 5.37 10.39 11.72
CA SER A 48 4.40 11.44 11.41
C SER A 48 3.18 10.87 10.65
N LEU A 49 3.37 9.80 9.87
CA LEU A 49 2.33 9.21 9.02
C LEU A 49 1.54 8.09 9.71
N PHE A 50 2.09 7.52 10.78
CA PHE A 50 1.51 6.41 11.53
C PHE A 50 1.70 6.60 13.03
N ASN A 51 0.62 6.43 13.79
CA ASN A 51 0.65 6.35 15.24
C ASN A 51 0.89 4.90 15.67
N PHE A 52 2.07 4.58 16.20
CA PHE A 52 2.39 3.23 16.68
C PHE A 52 1.70 2.91 18.02
N GLU A 53 1.30 3.91 18.80
CA GLU A 53 0.62 3.69 20.09
C GLU A 53 -0.86 3.36 19.87
N GLU A 54 -1.53 4.11 19.00
CA GLU A 54 -2.95 3.92 18.65
C GLU A 54 -3.16 2.96 17.47
N ASN A 55 -2.06 2.52 16.85
CA ASN A 55 -2.03 1.65 15.68
C ASN A 55 -2.91 2.14 14.52
N CYS A 56 -2.73 3.41 14.14
CA CYS A 56 -3.58 4.09 13.17
C CYS A 56 -2.81 5.06 12.26
N ILE A 57 -3.36 5.35 11.08
CA ILE A 57 -2.80 6.33 10.14
C ILE A 57 -2.99 7.77 10.64
N ARG A 58 -2.10 8.68 10.23
CA ARG A 58 -2.17 10.12 10.52
C ARG A 58 -2.24 10.95 9.22
N PRO A 59 -3.42 11.06 8.59
CA PRO A 59 -3.55 11.71 7.27
C PRO A 59 -3.29 13.22 7.28
N GLN A 60 -3.33 13.87 8.44
CA GLN A 60 -3.07 15.30 8.60
C GLN A 60 -1.65 15.69 8.13
N ASN A 61 -0.71 14.74 8.12
CA ASN A 61 0.66 14.95 7.64
C ASN A 61 0.82 14.81 6.11
N LEU A 62 -0.27 14.66 5.35
CA LEU A 62 -0.24 14.65 3.89
C LEU A 62 0.14 16.02 3.28
N VAL A 63 -0.12 17.12 4.01
CA VAL A 63 0.20 18.51 3.60
C VAL A 63 1.56 19.00 4.13
N ALA A 64 2.37 18.11 4.71
CA ALA A 64 3.65 18.48 5.29
C ALA A 64 4.65 18.96 4.22
N ALA A 65 5.50 19.94 4.57
CA ALA A 65 6.39 20.64 3.64
C ALA A 65 7.44 19.74 2.96
N TRP A 66 7.75 18.57 3.51
CA TRP A 66 8.68 17.60 2.92
C TRP A 66 8.06 16.78 1.79
N GLN A 67 6.72 16.83 1.63
CA GLN A 67 6.02 16.05 0.62
C GLN A 67 6.33 16.57 -0.78
N THR A 68 6.56 15.64 -1.71
CA THR A 68 6.64 15.87 -3.15
C THR A 68 5.40 15.29 -3.83
N GLY A 69 5.14 15.65 -5.08
CA GLY A 69 4.02 15.08 -5.83
C GLY A 69 4.02 13.54 -5.87
N GLY A 70 5.19 12.90 -5.86
CA GLY A 70 5.31 11.44 -5.81
C GLY A 70 4.98 10.85 -4.44
N THR A 71 5.48 11.46 -3.37
CA THR A 71 5.24 10.97 -2.00
C THR A 71 3.80 11.23 -1.54
N THR A 72 3.16 12.30 -2.00
CA THR A 72 1.72 12.54 -1.78
C THR A 72 0.88 11.42 -2.38
N ARG A 73 1.17 10.97 -3.61
CA ARG A 73 0.45 9.85 -4.26
C ARG A 73 0.66 8.54 -3.51
N LEU A 74 1.89 8.27 -3.12
CA LEU A 74 2.24 7.10 -2.31
C LEU A 74 1.48 7.09 -0.97
N CYS A 75 1.42 8.22 -0.26
CA CYS A 75 0.69 8.33 0.99
C CYS A 75 -0.82 8.14 0.79
N ARG A 76 -1.40 8.77 -0.25
CA ARG A 76 -2.82 8.60 -0.59
C ARG A 76 -3.17 7.14 -0.84
N LEU A 77 -2.36 6.41 -1.63
CA LEU A 77 -2.57 4.98 -1.84
C LEU A 77 -2.48 4.20 -0.52
N ALA A 78 -1.45 4.44 0.29
CA ALA A 78 -1.25 3.73 1.55
C ALA A 78 -2.43 3.93 2.52
N PHE A 79 -2.92 5.16 2.65
CA PHE A 79 -4.09 5.48 3.48
C PHE A 79 -5.38 4.87 2.91
N ASN A 80 -5.53 4.87 1.58
CA ASN A 80 -6.68 4.24 0.94
C ASN A 80 -6.70 2.71 1.15
N LEU A 81 -5.56 2.04 1.06
CA LEU A 81 -5.45 0.60 1.32
C LEU A 81 -5.67 0.25 2.80
N TRP A 82 -5.43 1.18 3.72
CA TRP A 82 -5.63 0.98 5.15
C TRP A 82 -7.11 0.83 5.54
N ASN A 83 -7.98 1.74 5.10
CA ASN A 83 -9.40 1.71 5.47
C ASN A 83 -10.33 2.42 4.47
N GLY A 84 -9.88 2.60 3.23
CA GLY A 84 -10.61 3.36 2.22
C GLY A 84 -10.51 4.87 2.39
N TRP A 85 -9.62 5.37 3.25
CA TRP A 85 -9.46 6.81 3.45
C TRP A 85 -9.17 7.53 2.13
N THR A 86 -9.81 8.68 1.98
CA THR A 86 -9.59 9.65 0.92
C THR A 86 -9.56 11.04 1.52
N GLU A 87 -8.84 11.96 0.88
CA GLU A 87 -8.86 13.36 1.29
C GLU A 87 -10.21 13.99 0.93
N ASP A 88 -10.93 14.51 1.92
CA ASP A 88 -12.24 15.17 1.73
C ASP A 88 -12.15 16.27 0.66
N GLU A 89 -13.15 16.32 -0.21
CA GLU A 89 -13.24 17.24 -1.37
C GLU A 89 -12.15 17.03 -2.44
N LYS A 90 -11.33 15.99 -2.27
CA LYS A 90 -10.12 15.70 -3.06
C LYS A 90 -10.00 14.21 -3.37
N GLU A 91 -11.11 13.49 -3.34
CA GLU A 91 -11.21 12.04 -3.52
C GLU A 91 -10.71 11.61 -4.90
N LYS A 92 -10.87 12.47 -5.91
CA LYS A 92 -10.35 12.26 -7.28
C LYS A 92 -8.87 11.91 -7.29
N TYR A 93 -8.08 12.43 -6.33
CA TYR A 93 -6.65 12.18 -6.24
C TYR A 93 -6.29 10.78 -5.69
N SER A 94 -7.28 10.01 -5.25
CA SER A 94 -7.13 8.61 -4.87
C SER A 94 -7.55 7.66 -6.01
N THR A 95 -7.90 8.20 -7.18
CA THR A 95 -8.23 7.37 -8.35
C THR A 95 -6.96 6.85 -9.04
N PRO A 96 -7.05 5.73 -9.78
CA PRO A 96 -5.91 5.21 -10.52
C PRO A 96 -5.26 6.23 -11.47
N TYR A 97 -6.06 7.10 -12.10
CA TYR A 97 -5.57 8.14 -13.01
C TYR A 97 -4.56 9.07 -12.31
N GLU A 98 -4.87 9.49 -11.08
CA GLU A 98 -4.03 10.40 -10.32
C GLU A 98 -2.89 9.69 -9.59
N LEU A 99 -3.11 8.46 -9.11
CA LEU A 99 -2.13 7.72 -8.31
C LEU A 99 -0.98 7.14 -9.15
N PHE A 100 -1.26 6.58 -10.33
CA PHE A 100 -0.29 5.76 -11.06
C PHE A 100 0.59 6.53 -12.05
N ASP A 101 0.41 7.85 -12.18
CA ASP A 101 1.30 8.73 -12.96
C ASP A 101 2.57 9.11 -12.18
N CYS A 102 3.33 8.10 -11.73
CA CYS A 102 4.61 8.31 -11.07
C CYS A 102 5.54 7.09 -11.14
N ARG A 103 6.83 7.30 -10.86
CA ARG A 103 7.87 6.25 -10.83
C ARG A 103 7.62 5.11 -9.83
N PHE A 104 6.69 5.28 -8.88
CA PHE A 104 6.38 4.28 -7.87
C PHE A 104 5.31 3.26 -8.32
N ALA A 105 4.61 3.54 -9.42
CA ALA A 105 3.51 2.72 -9.93
C ALA A 105 3.81 1.20 -10.02
N PRO A 106 5.01 0.73 -10.45
CA PRO A 106 5.31 -0.70 -10.46
C PRO A 106 5.22 -1.38 -9.09
N TYR A 107 5.49 -0.65 -8.01
CA TYR A 107 5.44 -1.16 -6.63
C TYR A 107 4.05 -1.02 -6.02
N PHE A 108 3.20 -0.12 -6.51
CA PHE A 108 1.83 0.03 -6.04
C PHE A 108 0.98 -1.22 -6.26
N PHE A 109 1.23 -1.95 -7.36
CA PHE A 109 0.58 -3.25 -7.58
C PHE A 109 0.93 -4.28 -6.50
N GLU A 110 2.17 -4.25 -5.99
CA GLU A 110 2.59 -5.16 -4.93
C GLU A 110 1.91 -4.83 -3.60
N ALA A 111 1.73 -3.55 -3.28
CA ALA A 111 0.95 -3.12 -2.14
C ALA A 111 -0.51 -3.61 -2.21
N ILE A 112 -1.12 -3.56 -3.40
CA ILE A 112 -2.48 -4.06 -3.64
C ILE A 112 -2.54 -5.58 -3.44
N ARG A 113 -1.56 -6.35 -3.94
CA ARG A 113 -1.48 -7.80 -3.72
C ARG A 113 -1.38 -8.15 -2.24
N LEU A 114 -0.54 -7.42 -1.50
CA LEU A 114 -0.38 -7.59 -0.06
C LEU A 114 -1.68 -7.28 0.71
N ARG A 115 -2.48 -6.33 0.21
CA ARG A 115 -3.77 -5.97 0.80
C ARG A 115 -4.86 -6.99 0.52
N TYR A 116 -4.85 -7.62 -0.65
CA TYR A 116 -5.91 -8.49 -1.16
C TYR A 116 -5.35 -9.85 -1.65
N PRO A 117 -4.64 -10.60 -0.79
CA PRO A 117 -3.96 -11.83 -1.20
C PRO A 117 -4.93 -12.89 -1.71
N GLU A 118 -6.16 -12.96 -1.20
CA GLU A 118 -7.20 -13.87 -1.66
C GLU A 118 -7.72 -13.57 -3.07
N TYR A 119 -7.74 -12.29 -3.48
CA TYR A 119 -8.19 -11.87 -4.80
C TYR A 119 -7.05 -11.82 -5.83
N CYS A 120 -5.81 -11.78 -5.37
CA CYS A 120 -4.62 -11.68 -6.22
C CYS A 120 -3.90 -13.02 -6.42
N ARG A 121 -4.49 -14.14 -6.00
CA ARG A 121 -3.91 -15.48 -6.26
C ARG A 121 -3.79 -15.70 -7.77
N SER A 122 -2.72 -16.38 -8.17
CA SER A 122 -2.50 -16.81 -9.55
C SER A 122 -3.80 -17.39 -10.15
N LEU A 123 -4.16 -16.95 -11.35
CA LEU A 123 -5.31 -17.46 -12.14
C LEU A 123 -5.19 -18.97 -12.46
N GLU A 124 -4.11 -19.63 -12.03
CA GLU A 124 -3.83 -21.05 -12.22
C GLU A 124 -4.75 -22.00 -11.44
N HIS A 125 -5.74 -21.51 -10.68
CA HIS A 125 -6.89 -22.35 -10.35
C HIS A 125 -7.90 -22.28 -11.50
N PRO A 126 -8.05 -23.33 -12.32
CA PRO A 126 -9.05 -23.33 -13.37
C PRO A 126 -10.41 -23.11 -12.73
N MET A 127 -11.15 -22.13 -13.24
CA MET A 127 -12.58 -22.01 -13.01
C MET A 127 -13.21 -23.40 -13.15
N PRO A 128 -14.09 -23.84 -12.23
CA PRO A 128 -14.84 -25.07 -12.43
C PRO A 128 -15.48 -25.00 -13.82
N HIS A 129 -15.14 -25.95 -14.68
CA HIS A 129 -15.77 -26.09 -15.99
C HIS A 129 -17.26 -26.28 -15.70
N PHE A 130 -18.06 -25.23 -15.84
CA PHE A 130 -19.50 -25.39 -15.93
C PHE A 130 -19.72 -26.10 -17.26
N SER A 131 -19.88 -27.42 -17.19
CA SER A 131 -20.34 -28.22 -18.32
C SER A 131 -21.70 -27.65 -18.71
N THR A 132 -21.72 -26.91 -19.82
CA THR A 132 -22.95 -26.57 -20.51
C THR A 132 -23.57 -27.89 -20.94
N LYS A 133 -24.48 -28.43 -20.12
CA LYS A 133 -25.41 -29.45 -20.60
C LYS A 133 -26.36 -28.74 -21.53
N GLU A 134 -26.07 -28.84 -22.82
CA GLU A 134 -27.01 -28.55 -23.88
C GLU A 134 -28.34 -29.27 -23.60
N ARG A 135 -29.43 -28.51 -23.70
CA ARG A 135 -30.80 -28.99 -23.86
C ARG A 135 -31.43 -28.20 -24.98
#